data_AF-A0A9J6DFM7-F1
#
_entry.id   AF-A0A9J6DFM7-F1
#
_cell.length_a   1.000
_cell.length_b   1.000
_cell.length_c   1.000
_cell.angle_alpha   90.00
_cell.angle_beta   90.00
_cell.angle_gamma   90.00
#
_symmetry.space_group_name_H-M   'P 1'
#
loop_
_entity.id
_entity.type
_entity.pdbx_description
1 polymer ?
#
loop_
_entity_poly.entity_id
_entity_poly.type
_entity_poly.pdbx_seq_one_letter_code
_entity_poly.pdbx_strand_id
1 'polypeptide(L)'
;MDGAFIDNEILIAAVQHRLPLWMESHRQHKDKIVKAAMWREVAAAVLPNVNIDDTAELVQKRWKSLRDEFRRLFVANKKAKSGAGLDDVECITITWPYFQLLYFLKDTMQTRAAPYNIDTKLTSGLEY
;
A
#
# COMPACT_ATOMS: atom_id res chain seq x y z
N MET A 1 -3.17 -28.34 -11.42
CA MET A 1 -3.09 -26.94 -10.94
C MET A 1 -1.97 -26.91 -9.92
N ASP A 2 -0.74 -26.64 -10.38
CA ASP A 2 0.38 -26.45 -9.46
C ASP A 2 0.17 -25.06 -8.84
N GLY A 3 -0.50 -25.04 -7.69
CA GLY A 3 -0.82 -23.82 -6.99
C GLY A 3 0.45 -23.28 -6.36
N ALA A 4 1.21 -22.47 -7.09
CA ALA A 4 2.38 -21.79 -6.57
C ALA A 4 1.99 -21.02 -5.30
N PHE A 5 2.43 -21.52 -4.15
CA PHE A 5 2.17 -20.90 -2.86
C PHE A 5 3.05 -19.67 -2.71
N ILE A 6 2.44 -18.50 -2.51
CA ILE A 6 3.18 -17.27 -2.25
C ILE A 6 3.28 -17.07 -0.75
N ASP A 7 4.50 -17.18 -0.24
CA ASP A 7 4.86 -16.80 1.12
C ASP A 7 4.71 -15.29 1.32
N ASN A 8 3.68 -14.90 2.07
CA ASN A 8 3.37 -13.48 2.29
C ASN A 8 4.49 -12.75 3.02
N GLU A 9 5.17 -13.41 3.96
CA GLU A 9 6.28 -12.82 4.73
C GLU A 9 7.46 -12.50 3.82
N ILE A 10 7.85 -13.44 2.95
CA ILE A 10 8.92 -13.27 1.97
C ILE A 10 8.54 -12.18 0.98
N LEU A 11 7.29 -12.17 0.50
CA LEU A 11 6.77 -11.13 -0.37
C LEU A 11 6.87 -9.74 0.28
N ILE A 12 6.42 -9.60 1.52
CA ILE A 12 6.43 -8.30 2.22
C ILE A 12 7.87 -7.84 2.43
N ALA A 13 8.77 -8.72 2.87
CA ALA A 13 10.18 -8.39 3.04
C ALA A 13 10.82 -7.97 1.70
N ALA A 14 10.59 -8.73 0.63
CA ALA A 14 11.13 -8.45 -0.69
C ALA A 14 10.63 -7.10 -1.26
N VAL A 15 9.38 -6.72 -1.00
CA VAL A 15 8.82 -5.42 -1.39
C VAL A 15 9.33 -4.31 -0.49
N GLN A 16 9.45 -4.54 0.82
CA GLN A 16 9.96 -3.56 1.78
C GLN A 16 11.38 -3.09 1.40
N HIS A 17 12.25 -4.01 1.01
CA HIS A 17 13.61 -3.71 0.51
C HIS A 17 13.62 -2.88 -0.78
N ARG A 18 12.52 -2.85 -1.54
CA ARG A 18 12.41 -2.17 -2.84
C ARG A 18 11.49 -0.96 -2.76
N LEU A 19 12.03 0.13 -2.20
CA LEU A 19 11.40 1.47 -2.11
C LEU A 19 10.57 1.89 -3.35
N PRO A 20 11.06 1.80 -4.61
CA PRO A 20 10.30 2.28 -5.77
C PRO A 20 8.97 1.54 -6.01
N LEU A 21 8.77 0.34 -5.42
CA LEU A 21 7.51 -0.40 -5.56
C LEU A 21 6.38 0.19 -4.71
N TRP A 22 6.70 0.66 -3.50
CA TRP A 22 5.69 1.10 -2.54
C TRP A 22 5.72 2.60 -2.26
N MET A 23 6.85 3.27 -2.45
CA MET A 23 7.01 4.71 -2.21
C MET A 23 6.67 5.52 -3.46
N GLU A 24 5.49 6.13 -3.47
CA GLU A 24 5.00 6.96 -4.59
C GLU A 24 5.84 8.24 -4.82
N SER A 25 6.45 8.75 -3.75
CA SER A 25 7.31 9.94 -3.77
C SER A 25 8.67 9.67 -4.43
N HIS A 26 9.03 8.40 -4.64
CA HIS A 26 10.31 8.04 -5.23
C HIS A 26 10.35 8.40 -6.73
N ARG A 27 11.42 9.05 -7.17
CA ARG A 27 11.60 9.49 -8.58
C ARG A 27 11.39 8.35 -9.58
N GLN A 28 11.87 7.15 -9.22
CA GLN A 28 11.77 5.94 -10.06
C GLN A 28 10.39 5.23 -9.99
N HIS A 29 9.45 5.70 -9.17
CA HIS A 29 8.10 5.13 -9.12
C HIS A 29 7.31 5.40 -10.41
N LYS A 30 7.66 6.47 -11.14
CA LYS A 30 7.03 6.81 -12.42
C LYS A 30 7.55 5.95 -13.58
N ASP A 31 8.71 5.32 -13.40
CA ASP A 31 9.35 4.48 -14.41
C ASP A 31 8.72 3.08 -14.43
N LYS A 32 7.84 2.85 -15.40
CA LYS A 32 7.17 1.55 -15.61
C LYS A 32 8.16 0.41 -15.82
N ILE A 33 9.27 0.68 -16.52
CA ILE A 33 10.33 -0.30 -16.81
C ILE A 33 11.01 -0.74 -15.51
N VAL A 34 11.38 0.20 -14.64
CA VAL A 34 12.02 -0.08 -13.35
C VAL A 34 11.07 -0.87 -12.45
N LYS A 35 9.79 -0.49 -12.40
CA LYS A 35 8.79 -1.24 -11.62
C LYS A 35 8.61 -2.67 -12.12
N ALA A 36 8.53 -2.88 -13.43
CA ALA A 36 8.43 -4.23 -14.01
C ALA A 36 9.66 -5.07 -13.67
N ALA A 37 10.88 -4.51 -13.79
CA ALA A 37 12.11 -5.19 -13.42
C ALA A 37 12.14 -5.56 -11.92
N MET A 38 11.75 -4.62 -11.04
CA MET A 38 11.69 -4.86 -9.60
C MET A 38 10.68 -5.95 -9.23
N TRP A 39 9.52 -6.00 -9.90
CA TRP A 39 8.54 -7.07 -9.70
C TRP A 39 9.04 -8.44 -10.15
N ARG A 40 9.80 -8.51 -11.25
CA ARG A 40 10.45 -9.75 -11.68
C ARG A 40 11.45 -10.25 -10.65
N GLU A 41 12.21 -9.34 -10.04
CA GLU A 41 13.14 -9.72 -8.97
C GLU A 41 12.43 -10.17 -7.69
N VAL A 42 11.30 -9.54 -7.33
CA VAL A 42 10.46 -10.01 -6.22
C VAL A 42 9.90 -11.39 -6.54
N ALA A 43 9.40 -11.60 -7.76
CA ALA A 43 8.88 -12.88 -8.22
C ALA A 43 9.95 -13.99 -8.15
N ALA A 44 11.16 -13.72 -8.62
CA ALA A 44 12.27 -14.66 -8.54
C ALA A 44 12.69 -14.98 -7.09
N ALA A 45 12.59 -14.01 -6.18
CA ALA A 45 12.91 -14.22 -4.76
C ALA A 45 11.84 -15.05 -4.02
N VAL A 46 10.57 -14.87 -4.38
CA VAL A 46 9.43 -15.55 -3.73
C VAL A 46 9.22 -16.95 -4.31
N LEU A 47 9.41 -17.12 -5.63
CA LEU A 47 9.19 -18.38 -6.33
C LEU A 47 10.35 -18.64 -7.32
N PRO A 48 11.51 -19.11 -6.83
CA PRO A 48 12.70 -19.31 -7.67
C PRO A 48 12.55 -20.44 -8.70
N ASN A 49 11.56 -21.32 -8.53
CA ASN A 49 11.35 -22.51 -9.37
C ASN A 49 10.16 -22.36 -10.36
N VAL A 50 9.58 -21.17 -10.48
CA VAL A 50 8.40 -20.91 -11.32
C VAL A 50 8.75 -19.91 -12.42
N ASN A 51 8.02 -19.96 -13.54
CA ASN A 51 8.18 -19.00 -14.62
C ASN A 51 7.93 -17.56 -14.10
N ILE A 52 8.94 -16.70 -14.24
CA ILE A 52 8.98 -15.37 -13.63
C ILE A 52 7.87 -14.45 -14.18
N ASP A 53 7.53 -14.55 -15.47
CA ASP A 53 6.53 -13.65 -16.08
C ASP A 53 5.11 -13.96 -15.56
N ASP A 54 4.74 -15.24 -15.42
CA ASP A 54 3.47 -15.65 -14.81
C ASP A 54 3.43 -15.34 -13.30
N THR A 55 4.57 -15.55 -12.63
CA THR A 55 4.74 -15.29 -11.21
C THR A 55 4.60 -13.81 -10.86
N ALA A 56 5.12 -12.91 -11.69
CA ALA A 56 5.09 -11.48 -11.43
C ALA A 56 3.65 -10.95 -11.34
N GLU A 57 2.72 -11.44 -12.17
CA GLU A 57 1.30 -11.07 -12.07
C GLU A 57 0.65 -11.63 -10.81
N LEU A 58 0.91 -12.90 -10.48
CA LEU A 58 0.37 -13.54 -9.28
C LEU A 58 0.84 -12.83 -8.00
N VAL A 59 2.13 -12.52 -7.94
CA VAL A 59 2.77 -11.79 -6.85
C VAL A 59 2.21 -10.37 -6.70
N GLN A 60 2.03 -9.65 -7.81
CA GLN A 60 1.39 -8.33 -7.80
C GLN A 60 -0.04 -8.39 -7.28
N LYS A 61 -0.82 -9.38 -7.73
CA LYS A 61 -2.20 -9.59 -7.27
C LYS A 61 -2.23 -9.91 -5.77
N ARG A 62 -1.31 -10.74 -5.29
CA ARG A 62 -1.20 -11.10 -3.87
C ARG A 62 -0.81 -9.90 -3.02
N TRP A 63 0.19 -9.13 -3.46
CA TRP A 63 0.59 -7.88 -2.80
C TRP A 63 -0.55 -6.87 -2.71
N LYS A 64 -1.33 -6.73 -3.79
CA LYS A 64 -2.51 -5.87 -3.81
C LYS A 64 -3.50 -6.26 -2.71
N SER A 65 -3.86 -7.55 -2.62
CA SER A 65 -4.75 -8.05 -1.56
C SER A 65 -4.23 -7.76 -0.15
N LEU A 66 -2.93 -7.97 0.11
CA LEU A 66 -2.30 -7.64 1.40
C LEU A 66 -2.41 -6.13 1.70
N ARG A 67 -2.10 -5.29 0.72
CA ARG A 67 -2.18 -3.83 0.87
C ARG A 67 -3.61 -3.35 1.12
N ASP A 68 -4.60 -3.93 0.44
CA ASP A 68 -6.02 -3.63 0.63
C ASP A 68 -6.50 -4.02 2.04
N GLU A 69 -6.10 -5.18 2.54
CA GLU A 69 -6.39 -5.63 3.91
C GLU A 69 -5.75 -4.73 4.96
N PHE A 70 -4.46 -4.40 4.79
CA PHE A 70 -3.77 -3.43 5.64
C PHE A 70 -4.49 -2.08 5.69
N ARG A 71 -4.94 -1.56 4.54
CA ARG A 71 -5.66 -0.28 4.47
C ARG A 71 -6.97 -0.33 5.24
N ARG A 72 -7.74 -1.41 5.13
CA ARG A 72 -9.00 -1.58 5.88
C ARG A 72 -8.75 -1.56 7.38
N LEU A 73 -7.77 -2.34 7.84
CA LEU A 73 -7.37 -2.41 9.25
C LEU A 73 -6.86 -1.05 9.76
N PHE A 74 -6.02 -0.37 8.97
CA PHE A 74 -5.46 0.94 9.33
C PHE A 74 -6.53 2.03 9.44
N VAL A 75 -7.49 2.07 8.50
CA VAL A 75 -8.60 3.04 8.52
C VAL A 75 -9.56 2.74 9.68
N ALA A 76 -9.88 1.46 9.93
CA ALA A 76 -10.73 1.06 11.05
C ALA A 76 -10.11 1.48 12.40
N ASN A 77 -8.82 1.21 12.59
CA ASN A 77 -8.08 1.61 13.79
C ASN A 77 -8.05 3.15 13.95
N LYS A 78 -7.76 3.89 12.88
CA LYS A 78 -7.74 5.37 12.92
C LYS A 78 -9.12 5.96 13.26
N LYS A 79 -10.21 5.42 12.70
CA LYS A 79 -11.58 5.88 12.99
C LYS A 79 -11.99 5.62 14.44
N ALA A 80 -11.67 4.45 14.98
CA ALA A 80 -11.93 4.12 16.38
C ALA A 80 -11.31 5.15 17.34
N LYS A 81 -10.12 5.68 17.01
CA LYS A 81 -9.42 6.67 17.82
C LYS A 81 -9.99 8.10 17.73
N SER A 82 -10.79 8.43 16.73
CA SER A 82 -11.31 9.80 16.50
C SER A 82 -12.80 9.98 16.80
N GLY A 83 -13.53 8.94 17.24
CA GLY A 83 -15.00 9.01 17.36
C GLY A 83 -15.66 8.15 18.42
N ALA A 84 -14.96 7.62 19.43
CA ALA A 84 -15.59 6.79 20.47
C ALA A 84 -15.77 7.57 21.78
N GLY A 85 -17.00 8.02 22.01
CA GLY A 85 -17.53 8.16 23.36
C GLY A 85 -17.79 6.77 23.94
N LEU A 86 -17.44 6.62 25.22
CA LEU A 86 -17.80 5.58 26.20
C LEU A 86 -17.95 4.12 25.73
N ASP A 87 -17.06 3.29 26.27
CA ASP A 87 -17.25 1.86 26.57
C ASP A 87 -17.35 0.93 25.33
N ASP A 88 -16.53 -0.13 25.30
CA ASP A 88 -16.44 -1.10 24.20
C ASP A 88 -15.69 -0.63 22.93
N VAL A 89 -14.49 -0.08 23.10
CA VAL A 89 -13.46 -0.26 22.07
C VAL A 89 -12.45 -1.22 22.64
N GLU A 90 -12.84 -2.48 22.71
CA GLU A 90 -11.88 -3.58 22.63
C GLU A 90 -10.91 -3.20 21.52
N CYS A 91 -9.69 -2.83 21.94
CA CYS A 91 -8.61 -2.43 21.07
C CYS A 91 -8.59 -3.44 19.94
N ILE A 92 -9.07 -3.10 18.73
CA ILE A 92 -9.23 -4.04 17.62
C ILE A 92 -7.93 -4.82 17.59
N THR A 93 -7.97 -6.05 18.10
CA THR A 93 -6.76 -6.82 18.29
C THR A 93 -6.43 -7.18 16.87
N ILE A 94 -5.47 -6.47 16.28
CA ILE A 94 -5.10 -6.73 14.90
C ILE A 94 -4.38 -8.08 14.94
N THR A 95 -5.18 -9.13 14.83
CA THR A 95 -4.80 -10.55 14.83
C THR A 95 -4.08 -10.93 13.54
N TRP A 96 -3.96 -9.98 12.61
CA TRP A 96 -3.32 -10.18 11.34
C TRP A 96 -1.80 -10.05 11.46
N PRO A 97 -1.03 -11.15 11.33
CA PRO A 97 0.41 -11.16 11.60
C PRO A 97 1.19 -10.25 10.63
N TYR A 98 0.67 -10.05 9.42
CA TYR A 98 1.27 -9.20 8.41
C TYR A 98 1.08 -7.69 8.65
N PHE A 99 0.22 -7.30 9.59
CA PHE A 99 -0.08 -5.89 9.84
C PHE A 99 1.16 -5.12 10.30
N GLN A 100 1.94 -5.69 11.22
CA GLN A 100 3.19 -5.09 11.68
C GLN A 100 4.24 -5.03 10.56
N LEU A 101 4.33 -6.09 9.76
CA LEU A 101 5.24 -6.15 8.61
C LEU A 101 4.89 -5.09 7.55
N LEU A 102 3.62 -4.76 7.36
CA LEU A 102 3.14 -3.75 6.41
C LEU A 102 3.09 -2.33 7.01
N TYR A 103 3.45 -2.15 8.28
CA TYR A 103 3.32 -0.87 8.97
C TYR A 103 4.20 0.25 8.36
N PHE A 104 5.28 -0.11 7.65
CA PHE A 104 6.09 0.85 6.90
C PHE A 104 5.30 1.60 5.82
N LEU A 105 4.19 1.04 5.34
CA LEU A 105 3.30 1.69 4.36
C LEU A 105 2.48 2.84 4.94
N LYS A 106 2.43 3.01 6.27
CA LYS A 106 1.57 4.03 6.92
C LYS A 106 1.83 5.45 6.39
N ASP A 107 3.06 5.76 6.02
CA ASP A 107 3.49 7.07 5.55
C ASP A 107 2.98 7.31 4.11
N THR A 108 3.15 6.31 3.25
CA THR A 108 2.61 6.34 1.87
C THR A 108 1.08 6.45 1.84
N MET A 109 0.38 5.84 2.80
CA MET A 109 -1.09 5.86 2.86
C MET A 109 -1.67 7.17 3.41
N GLN A 110 -0.85 8.01 4.05
CA GLN A 110 -1.26 9.33 4.53
C GLN A 110 -1.14 10.41 3.46
N THR A 111 -0.51 10.12 2.32
CA THR A 111 -0.36 11.07 1.22
C THR A 111 -1.62 11.08 0.35
N ARG A 112 -2.65 11.78 0.82
CA ARG A 112 -3.47 12.66 -0.01
C ARG A 112 -4.16 13.65 0.92
N ALA A 113 -3.40 14.63 1.41
CA ALA A 113 -3.98 15.96 1.50
C ALA A 113 -4.34 16.32 0.06
N ALA A 114 -5.64 16.34 -0.25
CA ALA A 114 -6.09 16.90 -1.51
C ALA A 114 -5.44 18.28 -1.65
N PRO A 115 -4.87 18.66 -2.81
CA PRO A 115 -4.58 20.06 -3.02
C PRO A 115 -5.92 20.76 -2.82
N TYR A 116 -6.00 21.59 -1.79
CA TYR A 116 -7.13 22.44 -1.53
C TYR A 116 -7.44 23.15 -2.86
N ASN A 117 -8.59 22.87 -3.45
CA ASN A 117 -9.12 23.74 -4.49
C ASN A 117 -9.48 25.03 -3.74
N ILE A 118 -8.57 26.00 -3.72
CA ILE A 118 -8.93 27.38 -3.45
C ILE A 118 -9.92 27.78 -4.54
N ASP A 119 -11.21 27.67 -4.22
CA ASP A 119 -12.27 28.33 -4.94
C ASP A 119 -11.98 29.83 -4.87
N THR A 120 -11.27 30.34 -5.88
CA THR A 120 -11.04 31.78 -6.01
C THR A 120 -12.30 32.36 -6.64
N LYS A 121 -13.39 32.43 -5.86
CA LYS A 121 -14.48 33.36 -6.11
C LYS A 121 -14.07 34.71 -5.53
N LEU A 122 -13.13 35.38 -6.19
CA LEU A 122 -12.93 36.80 -5.97
C LEU A 122 -14.03 37.53 -6.74
N THR A 123 -15.16 37.69 -6.05
CA THR A 123 -16.09 38.79 -6.28
C THR A 123 -15.29 40.09 -6.28
N SER A 124 -15.27 40.79 -7.40
CA SER A 124 -15.02 42.22 -7.44
C SER A 124 -15.87 42.78 -8.58
N GLY A 125 -17.12 43.10 -8.23
CA GLY A 125 -17.81 44.19 -8.91
C GLY A 125 -17.25 45.52 -8.40
N LEU A 126 -17.51 46.59 -9.18
CA LEU A 126 -17.18 48.01 -8.93
C LEU A 126 -15.67 48.29 -9.12
N GLU A 127 -15.16 49.28 -9.87
CA GLU A 127 -15.57 50.52 -10.55
C GLU A 127 -14.48 50.72 -11.67
N TYR A 128 -14.64 51.34 -12.84
CA TYR A 128 -15.21 52.64 -13.26
C TYR A 128 -15.47 52.55 -14.78
#